data_AF-A0A917H157-F1
#
_entry.id   AF-A0A917H157-F1
#
_cell.length_a   1.000
_cell.length_b   1.000
_cell.length_c   1.000
_cell.angle_alpha   90.00
_cell.angle_beta   90.00
_cell.angle_gamma   90.00
#
_symmetry.space_group_name_H-M   'P 1'
#
loop_
_entity.id
_entity.type
_entity.pdbx_description
1 polymer ?
#
loop_
_entity_poly.entity_id
_entity_poly.type
_entity_poly.pdbx_seq_one_letter_code
_entity_poly.pdbx_strand_id
1 'polypeptide(L)'
;MSTFIKEMIAKKLKQLTSDELLHYSKKYGFNLSQAEAQSITKYLKTQQIDPFSSQDRVKMLKELARITDLQTAKKAQKLFEEIIKSYGLEYLFN
;
A
#
# COMPACT_ATOMS: atom_id res chain seq x y z
N MET A 1 2.23 -10.37 -20.54
CA MET A 1 1.52 -10.30 -19.24
C MET A 1 0.92 -8.92 -19.10
N SER A 2 -0.30 -8.81 -18.56
CA SER A 2 -1.18 -7.63 -18.64
C SER A 2 -0.62 -6.37 -17.97
N THR A 3 0.22 -5.61 -18.68
CA THR A 3 0.79 -4.32 -18.28
C THR A 3 -0.28 -3.31 -17.85
N PHE A 4 -1.44 -3.38 -18.50
CA PHE A 4 -2.60 -2.53 -18.22
C PHE A 4 -3.09 -2.64 -16.76
N ILE A 5 -3.17 -3.85 -16.21
CA ILE A 5 -3.64 -4.07 -14.83
C ILE A 5 -2.62 -3.49 -13.84
N LYS A 6 -1.32 -3.67 -14.11
CA LYS A 6 -0.26 -3.12 -13.28
C LYS A 6 -0.31 -1.59 -13.24
N GLU A 7 -0.47 -0.95 -14.38
CA GLU A 7 -0.59 0.51 -14.46
C GLU A 7 -1.86 1.04 -13.78
N MET A 8 -2.99 0.32 -13.91
CA MET A 8 -4.23 0.68 -13.24
C MET A 8 -4.06 0.66 -11.71
N ILE A 9 -3.42 -0.38 -11.17
CA ILE A 9 -3.15 -0.50 -9.73
C ILE A 9 -2.16 0.58 -9.29
N ALA A 10 -1.08 0.81 -10.03
CA ALA A 10 -0.11 1.86 -9.72
C ALA A 10 -0.77 3.25 -9.68
N LYS A 11 -1.68 3.54 -10.62
CA LYS A 11 -2.49 4.77 -10.59
C LYS A 11 -3.45 4.79 -9.40
N LYS A 12 -4.10 3.68 -9.09
CA LYS A 12 -5.02 3.59 -7.94
C LYS A 12 -4.31 3.84 -6.61
N LEU A 13 -3.09 3.33 -6.44
CA LEU A 13 -2.27 3.56 -5.24
C LEU A 13 -1.84 5.03 -5.12
N LYS A 14 -1.48 5.69 -6.22
CA LYS A 14 -1.18 7.13 -6.23
C LYS A 14 -2.41 7.98 -5.90
N GLN A 15 -3.60 7.52 -6.27
CA GLN A 15 -4.86 8.20 -6.00
C GLN A 15 -5.45 7.86 -4.63
N LEU A 16 -4.86 6.90 -3.91
CA LEU A 16 -5.35 6.42 -2.63
C LEU A 16 -5.41 7.58 -1.62
N THR A 17 -6.54 7.71 -0.95
CA THR A 17 -6.79 8.73 0.07
C THR A 17 -6.62 8.16 1.49
N SER A 18 -6.39 9.04 2.45
CA SER A 18 -6.26 8.66 3.87
C SER A 18 -7.54 7.99 4.35
N ASP A 19 -8.70 8.47 3.91
CA ASP A 19 -10.02 7.90 4.22
C ASP A 19 -10.20 6.50 3.64
N GLU A 20 -9.77 6.26 2.40
CA GLU A 20 -9.77 4.90 1.83
C GLU A 20 -8.86 3.97 2.63
N LEU A 21 -7.67 4.42 3.03
CA LEU A 21 -6.77 3.66 3.91
C LEU A 21 -7.40 3.32 5.26
N LEU A 22 -8.08 4.28 5.88
CA LEU A 22 -8.82 4.07 7.12
C LEU A 22 -9.97 3.09 6.92
N HIS A 23 -10.73 3.21 5.84
CA HIS A 23 -11.80 2.28 5.50
C HIS A 23 -11.28 0.85 5.32
N TYR A 24 -10.20 0.67 4.55
CA TYR A 24 -9.62 -0.65 4.34
C TYR A 24 -9.02 -1.22 5.63
N SER A 25 -8.37 -0.40 6.46
CA SER A 25 -7.85 -0.86 7.75
C SER A 25 -8.94 -1.49 8.62
N LYS A 26 -10.09 -0.82 8.73
CA LYS A 26 -11.28 -1.36 9.40
C LYS A 26 -11.77 -2.64 8.74
N LYS A 27 -11.87 -2.65 7.41
CA LYS A 27 -12.33 -3.81 6.63
C LYS A 27 -11.47 -5.06 6.85
N TYR A 28 -10.16 -4.89 6.97
CA TYR A 28 -9.19 -5.98 7.15
C TYR A 28 -8.84 -6.25 8.63
N GLY A 29 -9.55 -5.62 9.57
CA GLY A 29 -9.45 -5.92 11.00
C GLY A 29 -8.19 -5.38 11.69
N PHE A 30 -7.62 -4.26 11.21
CA PHE A 30 -6.52 -3.58 11.91
C PHE A 30 -6.78 -2.08 12.05
N ASN A 31 -6.31 -1.49 13.15
CA ASN A 31 -6.48 -0.06 13.40
C ASN A 31 -5.30 0.75 12.83
N LEU A 32 -5.65 1.73 12.02
CA LEU A 32 -4.78 2.79 11.51
C LEU A 32 -5.33 4.14 11.99
N SER A 33 -4.47 5.02 12.47
CA SER A 33 -4.84 6.40 12.81
C SER A 33 -4.85 7.29 11.57
N GLN A 34 -5.54 8.41 11.65
CA GLN A 34 -5.63 9.36 10.54
C GLN A 34 -4.26 9.95 10.18
N ALA A 35 -3.40 10.21 11.18
CA ALA A 35 -2.04 10.68 10.94
C ALA A 35 -1.19 9.63 10.19
N GLU A 36 -1.27 8.35 10.59
CA GLU A 36 -0.58 7.26 9.89
C GLU A 36 -1.07 7.12 8.44
N ALA A 37 -2.39 7.18 8.22
CA ALA A 37 -2.99 7.11 6.88
C ALA A 37 -2.56 8.30 5.98
N GLN A 38 -2.46 9.50 6.54
CA GLN A 38 -1.97 10.68 5.84
C GLN A 38 -0.49 10.54 5.46
N SER A 39 0.35 10.05 6.37
CA SER A 39 1.77 9.79 6.10
C SER A 39 1.96 8.75 5.01
N ILE A 40 1.20 7.65 5.05
CA ILE A 40 1.23 6.59 4.02
C ILE A 40 0.80 7.16 2.67
N THR A 41 -0.35 7.83 2.58
CA THR A 41 -0.82 8.39 1.29
C THR A 41 0.13 9.44 0.71
N LYS A 42 0.70 10.29 1.57
CA LYS A 42 1.69 11.28 1.15
C LYS A 42 2.91 10.61 0.52
N TYR A 43 3.38 9.52 1.13
CA TYR A 43 4.48 8.72 0.60
C TYR A 43 4.14 8.06 -0.74
N LEU A 44 2.95 7.45 -0.87
CA LEU A 44 2.49 6.82 -2.12
C LEU A 44 2.31 7.81 -3.28
N LYS A 45 1.98 9.06 -2.97
CA LYS A 45 1.82 10.13 -3.97
C LYS A 45 3.15 10.67 -4.47
N THR A 46 4.15 10.76 -3.61
CA THR A 46 5.46 11.34 -3.95
C THR A 46 6.40 10.32 -4.56
N GLN A 47 6.30 9.04 -4.18
CA GLN A 47 7.18 7.99 -4.67
C GLN A 47 6.54 7.19 -5.80
N GLN A 48 7.36 6.89 -6.81
CA GLN A 48 6.97 5.97 -7.87
C GLN A 48 7.33 4.55 -7.43
N ILE A 49 6.36 3.87 -6.82
CA ILE A 49 6.53 2.52 -6.27
C ILE A 49 5.78 1.54 -7.16
N ASP A 50 6.48 0.50 -7.63
CA ASP A 50 5.81 -0.64 -8.22
C ASP A 50 5.42 -1.62 -7.09
N PRO A 51 4.13 -1.75 -6.76
CA PRO A 51 3.67 -2.67 -5.71
C PRO A 51 3.91 -4.15 -6.05
N PHE A 52 4.19 -4.49 -7.31
CA PHE A 52 4.47 -5.85 -7.76
C PHE A 52 5.96 -6.19 -7.64
N SER A 53 6.84 -5.18 -7.67
CA SER A 53 8.29 -5.35 -7.50
C SER A 53 8.63 -5.71 -6.05
N SER A 54 9.28 -6.86 -5.84
CA SER A 54 9.76 -7.26 -4.51
C SER A 54 10.74 -6.24 -3.92
N GLN A 55 11.59 -5.63 -4.75
CA GLN A 55 12.53 -4.60 -4.30
C GLN A 55 11.80 -3.34 -3.85
N ASP A 56 10.80 -2.89 -4.59
CA ASP A 56 10.09 -1.66 -4.25
C ASP A 56 9.14 -1.86 -3.08
N ARG A 57 8.58 -3.06 -2.88
CA ARG A 57 7.89 -3.44 -1.65
C ARG A 57 8.79 -3.32 -0.42
N VAL A 58 10.01 -3.85 -0.49
CA VAL A 58 10.97 -3.75 0.62
C VAL A 58 11.37 -2.29 0.90
N LYS A 59 11.59 -1.48 -0.14
CA LYS A 59 11.85 -0.04 0.01
C LYS A 59 10.67 0.68 0.65
N MET A 60 9.45 0.43 0.17
CA MET A 60 8.22 0.98 0.71
C MET A 60 8.10 0.68 2.20
N LEU A 61 8.32 -0.57 2.60
CA LEU A 61 8.29 -0.97 4.01
C LEU A 61 9.31 -0.23 4.87
N LYS A 62 10.55 -0.12 4.40
CA LYS A 62 11.61 0.59 5.12
C LYS A 62 11.28 2.08 5.27
N GLU A 63 10.82 2.73 4.21
CA GLU A 63 10.46 4.14 4.24
C GLU A 63 9.23 4.40 5.11
N LEU A 64 8.20 3.55 5.02
CA LEU A 64 7.03 3.65 5.89
C LEU A 64 7.41 3.45 7.37
N ALA A 65 8.31 2.51 7.66
CA ALA A 65 8.84 2.31 9.02
C ALA A 65 9.66 3.51 9.52
N ARG A 66 10.27 4.27 8.61
CA ARG A 66 11.03 5.49 8.93
C ARG A 66 10.14 6.71 9.18
N ILE A 67 9.01 6.82 8.45
CA ILE A 67 8.10 7.99 8.49
C ILE A 67 7.06 7.85 9.60
N THR A 68 6.67 6.62 9.94
CA THR A 68 5.67 6.32 10.96
C THR A 68 6.32 5.51 12.08
N ASP A 69 5.84 4.29 12.33
CA ASP A 69 6.42 3.34 13.27
C ASP A 69 6.50 1.97 12.61
N LEU A 70 7.37 1.10 13.13
CA LEU A 70 7.51 -0.27 12.64
C LEU A 70 6.17 -1.04 12.68
N GLN A 71 5.35 -0.78 13.69
CA GLN A 71 4.00 -1.33 13.84
C GLN A 71 3.09 -0.88 12.68
N THR A 72 3.10 0.40 12.36
CA THR A 72 2.33 1.01 11.27
C THR A 72 2.78 0.50 9.90
N ALA A 73 4.09 0.39 9.69
CA ALA A 73 4.66 -0.11 8.44
C ALA A 73 4.23 -1.56 8.15
N LYS A 74 4.20 -2.41 9.18
CA LYS A 74 3.69 -3.79 9.08
C LYS A 74 2.20 -3.82 8.75
N LYS A 75 1.39 -2.94 9.36
CA LYS A 75 -0.04 -2.82 9.05
C LYS A 75 -0.27 -2.34 7.62
N ALA A 76 0.50 -1.35 7.17
CA ALA A 76 0.45 -0.83 5.81
C ALA A 76 0.88 -1.88 4.78
N GLN A 77 1.92 -2.68 5.07
CA GLN A 77 2.30 -3.81 4.23
C GLN A 77 1.15 -4.81 4.10
N LYS A 78 0.59 -5.24 5.23
CA LYS A 78 -0.50 -6.21 5.24
C LYS A 78 -1.70 -5.69 4.46
N LEU A 79 -2.03 -4.40 4.62
CA LEU A 79 -3.07 -3.76 3.82
C LEU A 79 -2.79 -3.86 2.33
N PHE A 80 -1.57 -3.52 1.92
CA PHE A 80 -1.17 -3.54 0.54
C PHE A 80 -1.32 -4.93 -0.07
N GLU A 81 -0.85 -5.94 0.67
CA GLU A 81 -1.02 -7.34 0.30
C GLU A 81 -2.51 -7.67 0.13
N GLU A 82 -3.34 -7.39 1.13
CA GLU A 82 -4.78 -7.68 1.09
C GLU A 82 -5.53 -6.92 -0.02
N ILE A 83 -5.19 -5.65 -0.29
CA ILE A 83 -5.72 -4.90 -1.43
C ILE A 83 -5.40 -5.65 -2.73
N ILE A 84 -4.14 -6.01 -2.95
CA ILE A 84 -3.71 -6.65 -4.18
C ILE A 84 -4.33 -8.04 -4.32
N LYS A 85 -4.46 -8.79 -3.22
CA LYS A 85 -5.19 -10.06 -3.17
C LYS A 85 -6.66 -9.90 -3.52
N SER A 86 -7.33 -8.89 -2.97
CA SER A 86 -8.76 -8.63 -3.22
C SER A 86 -9.08 -8.32 -4.68
N TYR A 87 -8.10 -7.83 -5.45
CA TYR A 87 -8.21 -7.62 -6.90
C TYR A 87 -7.87 -8.88 -7.74
N GLY A 88 -7.63 -10.03 -7.10
CA GLY A 88 -7.30 -11.29 -7.78
C GLY A 88 -5.89 -11.29 -8.41
N LEU A 89 -5.00 -10.42 -7.94
CA LEU A 89 -3.68 -10.20 -8.52
C LEU A 89 -2.56 -10.92 -7.77
N GLU A 90 -2.90 -11.91 -6.96
CA GLU A 90 -1.96 -12.69 -6.15
C GLU A 90 -0.89 -13.36 -7.01
N TYR A 91 -1.26 -13.77 -8.22
CA TYR A 91 -0.36 -14.40 -9.19
C TYR A 91 0.75 -13.47 -9.71
N LEU A 92 0.64 -12.15 -9.51
CA LEU A 92 1.65 -11.16 -9.91
C LEU A 92 2.79 -11.03 -8.89
N PHE A 93 2.73 -11.76 -7.77
CA PHE A 93 3.77 -11.75 -6.73
C PHE A 93 4.80 -12.88 -6.84
N ASN A 94 4.67 -13.78 -7.82
CA ASN A 94 5.67 -14.81 -8.13
C ASN A 94 6.97 -14.22 -8.69
#